data_AF-A0A7C4NRC0-F1
#
_entry.id   AF-A0A7C4NRC0-F1
#
_cell.length_a   1.000
_cell.length_b   1.000
_cell.length_c   1.000
_cell.angle_alpha   90.00
_cell.angle_beta   90.00
_cell.angle_gamma   90.00
#
_symmetry.space_group_name_H-M   'P 1'
#
loop_
_entity.id
_entity.type
_entity.pdbx_description
1 polymer ?
#
loop_
_entity_poly.entity_id
_entity_poly.type
_entity_poly.pdbx_seq_one_letter_code
_entity_poly.pdbx_strand_id
1 'polypeptide(L)'
;MTETSVNLKKNKVLLGIVVLVVFIVIVGAVLLLRREEKVESGITIPSGALVLDDFDDESLGTNLGTPVGTMGGYPPDPGNEYCAFVPTSTGLAIQMTIDVPQGGWSGYWCFLKSGDISTDPILVSIGSGYDLSGYTTLKMAVKASKAVSFKVELQDTLQFSNAQNAARVFKISDNNFRNNTAYRDIVLSKYGKSIENLSRELFGRAPEDIERMTNADVHTATDSHNGKVHRTAKTEWEVIEIPLVQFVQQAGSLNLKDIRQINIVFEGPVQGKLWIDWIAFE
;
A
#
# COMPACT_ATOMS: atom_id res chain seq x y z
N MET A 1 -76.36 31.43 0.18
CA MET A 1 -74.89 31.30 0.20
C MET A 1 -74.38 31.61 -1.19
N THR A 2 -73.62 32.69 -1.34
CA THR A 2 -73.19 33.26 -2.63
C THR A 2 -72.08 32.41 -3.25
N GLU A 3 -72.07 32.29 -4.59
CA GLU A 3 -71.09 31.57 -5.43
C GLU A 3 -69.63 31.82 -5.02
N THR A 4 -69.34 33.02 -4.52
CA THR A 4 -68.03 33.44 -4.03
C THR A 4 -67.51 32.57 -2.87
N SER A 5 -68.41 32.12 -1.98
CA SER A 5 -68.06 31.27 -0.82
C SER A 5 -67.68 29.84 -1.22
N VAL A 6 -68.24 29.35 -2.34
CA VAL A 6 -67.97 28.00 -2.87
C VAL A 6 -66.61 27.98 -3.57
N ASN A 7 -66.27 29.03 -4.32
CA ASN A 7 -64.96 29.16 -4.96
C ASN A 7 -63.82 29.34 -3.94
N LEU A 8 -64.04 30.06 -2.84
CA LEU A 8 -63.07 30.17 -1.74
C LEU A 8 -62.81 28.82 -1.05
N LYS A 9 -63.82 27.97 -0.89
CA LYS A 9 -63.64 26.60 -0.35
C LYS A 9 -62.85 25.72 -1.32
N LYS A 10 -63.16 25.74 -2.61
CA LYS A 10 -62.42 24.96 -3.63
C LYS A 10 -60.95 25.38 -3.72
N ASN A 11 -60.67 26.68 -3.67
CA ASN A 11 -59.29 27.19 -3.73
C ASN A 11 -58.47 26.81 -2.48
N LYS A 12 -59.09 26.77 -1.30
CA LYS A 12 -58.42 26.30 -0.07
C LYS A 12 -58.11 24.81 -0.11
N VAL A 13 -59.02 23.99 -0.66
CA VAL A 13 -58.80 22.55 -0.84
C VAL A 13 -57.66 22.30 -1.84
N LEU A 14 -57.66 23.01 -2.97
CA LEU A 14 -56.62 22.89 -3.98
C LEU A 14 -55.24 23.31 -3.43
N LEU A 15 -55.18 24.40 -2.67
CA LEU A 15 -53.95 24.85 -2.02
C LEU A 15 -53.43 23.83 -1.01
N GLY A 16 -54.33 23.22 -0.22
CA GLY A 16 -53.96 22.15 0.72
C GLY A 16 -53.36 20.93 0.03
N ILE A 17 -53.90 20.54 -1.13
CA ILE A 17 -53.36 19.43 -1.93
C ILE A 17 -51.98 19.78 -2.50
N VAL A 18 -51.80 20.98 -3.05
CA VAL A 18 -50.51 21.43 -3.61
C VAL A 18 -49.42 21.46 -2.54
N VAL A 19 -49.72 21.99 -1.36
CA VAL A 19 -48.77 22.03 -0.23
C VAL A 19 -48.37 20.63 0.21
N LEU A 20 -49.34 19.69 0.27
CA LEU A 20 -49.06 18.29 0.61
C LEU A 20 -48.15 17.62 -0.42
N VAL A 21 -48.39 17.82 -1.72
CA VAL A 21 -47.57 17.25 -2.79
C VAL A 21 -46.14 17.80 -2.74
N VAL A 22 -45.98 19.12 -2.58
CA VAL A 22 -44.65 19.75 -2.46
C VAL A 22 -43.92 19.22 -1.24
N PHE A 23 -44.61 19.07 -0.11
CA PHE A 23 -44.01 18.51 1.11
C PHE A 23 -43.54 17.07 0.90
N ILE A 24 -44.35 16.22 0.24
CA ILE A 24 -43.96 14.83 -0.08
C ILE A 24 -42.76 14.79 -1.02
N VAL A 25 -42.69 15.65 -2.03
CA VAL A 25 -41.56 15.71 -2.97
C VAL A 25 -40.28 16.16 -2.27
N ILE A 26 -40.37 17.18 -1.40
CA ILE A 26 -39.20 17.66 -0.64
C ILE A 26 -38.73 16.60 0.36
N VAL A 27 -39.65 15.98 1.11
CA VAL A 27 -39.30 14.89 2.05
C VAL A 27 -38.73 13.69 1.30
N GLY A 28 -39.31 13.31 0.16
CA GLY A 28 -38.78 12.26 -0.71
C GLY A 28 -37.40 12.57 -1.26
N ALA A 29 -37.14 13.82 -1.69
CA ALA A 29 -35.83 14.26 -2.14
C ALA A 29 -34.81 14.30 -0.99
N VAL A 30 -35.21 14.75 0.20
CA VAL A 30 -34.35 14.74 1.40
C VAL A 30 -34.05 13.31 1.87
N LEU A 31 -35.00 12.39 1.76
CA LEU A 31 -34.79 10.96 2.07
C LEU A 31 -33.92 10.27 1.01
N LEU A 32 -34.03 10.65 -0.27
CA LEU A 32 -33.16 10.16 -1.34
C LEU A 32 -31.74 10.74 -1.25
N LEU A 33 -31.60 11.98 -0.77
CA LEU A 33 -30.30 12.63 -0.51
C LEU A 33 -29.67 12.17 0.81
N ARG A 34 -30.47 11.77 1.80
CA ARG A 34 -30.06 10.95 2.95
C ARG A 34 -29.96 9.49 2.53
N ARG A 35 -29.20 9.23 1.47
CA ARG A 35 -28.61 7.91 1.28
C ARG A 35 -27.78 7.70 2.54
N GLU A 36 -28.30 6.91 3.47
CA GLU A 36 -27.55 6.43 4.62
C GLU A 36 -26.23 5.93 4.03
N GLU A 37 -25.13 6.63 4.36
CA GLU A 37 -23.81 6.03 4.22
C GLU A 37 -23.94 4.75 5.02
N LYS A 38 -24.09 3.64 4.30
CA LYS A 38 -24.19 2.33 4.88
C LYS A 38 -22.87 2.20 5.62
N VAL A 39 -22.91 2.36 6.93
CA VAL A 39 -21.76 2.21 7.82
C VAL A 39 -21.40 0.73 7.70
N GLU A 40 -20.51 0.43 6.75
CA GLU A 40 -20.16 -0.91 6.27
C GLU A 40 -19.40 -1.65 7.36
N SER A 41 -20.03 -2.65 7.99
CA SER A 41 -19.50 -3.42 9.14
C SER A 41 -18.00 -3.70 9.04
N GLY A 42 -17.24 -3.16 9.99
CA GLY A 42 -15.79 -3.24 9.93
C GLY A 42 -15.26 -4.56 10.44
N ILE A 43 -13.98 -4.76 10.20
CA ILE A 43 -13.33 -6.06 10.29
C ILE A 43 -12.71 -6.21 11.68
N THR A 44 -13.03 -7.30 12.36
CA THR A 44 -12.50 -7.56 13.72
C THR A 44 -11.12 -8.18 13.64
N ILE A 45 -10.13 -7.55 14.27
CA ILE A 45 -8.74 -8.00 14.35
C ILE A 45 -8.60 -9.09 15.43
N PRO A 46 -8.04 -10.27 15.14
CA PRO A 46 -7.75 -11.27 16.15
C PRO A 46 -6.72 -10.81 17.17
N SER A 47 -6.91 -11.20 18.43
CA SER A 47 -5.92 -10.94 19.48
C SER A 47 -4.62 -11.68 19.16
N GLY A 48 -3.50 -10.94 19.17
CA GLY A 48 -2.16 -11.48 18.89
C GLY A 48 -1.65 -11.24 17.47
N ALA A 49 -2.46 -10.65 16.58
CA ALA A 49 -2.00 -10.21 15.27
C ALA A 49 -0.99 -9.06 15.38
N LEU A 50 0.01 -9.04 14.51
CA LEU A 50 0.84 -7.87 14.26
C LEU A 50 0.13 -6.97 13.27
N VAL A 51 -0.49 -5.90 13.76
CA VAL A 51 -1.07 -4.86 12.91
C VAL A 51 0.07 -3.98 12.40
N LEU A 52 0.36 -4.09 11.11
CA LEU A 52 1.33 -3.22 10.45
C LEU A 52 0.74 -1.82 10.31
N ASP A 53 -0.49 -1.73 9.80
CA ASP A 53 -1.17 -0.45 9.57
C ASP A 53 -2.68 -0.65 9.56
N ASP A 54 -3.41 0.17 10.31
CA ASP A 54 -4.87 0.28 10.30
C ASP A 54 -5.35 1.66 9.83
N PHE A 55 -4.43 2.57 9.47
CA PHE A 55 -4.71 3.89 8.90
C PHE A 55 -5.54 4.84 9.78
N ASP A 56 -5.78 4.49 11.05
CA ASP A 56 -6.62 5.24 11.99
C ASP A 56 -5.94 6.50 12.56
N ASP A 57 -4.66 6.71 12.26
CA ASP A 57 -3.86 7.85 12.71
C ASP A 57 -3.92 9.06 11.75
N GLU A 58 -4.67 8.96 10.65
CA GLU A 58 -4.81 9.97 9.58
C GLU A 58 -3.48 10.36 8.92
N SER A 59 -2.44 9.53 9.03
CA SER A 59 -1.08 9.89 8.64
C SER A 59 -0.43 8.84 7.75
N LEU A 60 0.43 9.29 6.82
CA LEU A 60 1.27 8.36 6.05
C LEU A 60 2.42 7.89 6.94
N GLY A 61 2.27 6.69 7.47
CA GLY A 61 3.24 5.96 8.27
C GLY A 61 2.57 4.67 8.76
N THR A 62 3.34 3.70 9.21
CA THR A 62 2.76 2.49 9.82
C THR A 62 2.53 2.64 11.32
N ASN A 63 1.76 1.73 11.89
CA ASN A 63 1.67 1.53 13.34
C ASN A 63 3.01 1.10 13.98
N LEU A 64 4.00 0.74 13.17
CA LEU A 64 5.38 0.46 13.59
C LEU A 64 6.28 1.71 13.53
N GLY A 65 5.74 2.88 13.20
CA GLY A 65 6.47 4.15 13.09
C GLY A 65 7.42 4.19 11.90
N THR A 66 7.09 3.48 10.82
CA THR A 66 7.95 3.37 9.63
C THR A 66 7.40 4.18 8.46
N PRO A 67 8.27 4.62 7.53
CA PRO A 67 7.85 5.34 6.36
C PRO A 67 7.05 4.45 5.41
N VAL A 68 6.09 5.08 4.76
CA VAL A 68 5.28 4.53 3.69
C VAL A 68 5.19 5.55 2.56
N GLY A 69 4.79 5.12 1.38
CA GLY A 69 4.53 6.05 0.30
C GLY A 69 4.03 5.36 -0.95
N THR A 70 3.83 6.16 -1.97
CA THR A 70 3.51 5.71 -3.32
C THR A 70 4.76 5.52 -4.15
N MET A 71 4.65 4.71 -5.20
CA MET A 71 5.72 4.46 -6.17
C MET A 71 5.15 4.23 -7.57
N GLY A 72 5.94 4.53 -8.60
CA GLY A 72 5.51 4.39 -9.99
C GLY A 72 6.66 4.25 -10.98
N GLY A 73 6.44 3.41 -12.00
CA GLY A 73 7.34 3.19 -13.12
C GLY A 73 6.98 3.97 -14.39
N TYR A 74 5.97 4.83 -14.33
CA TYR A 74 5.55 5.68 -15.45
C TYR A 74 5.36 7.13 -14.95
N PRO A 75 5.93 8.15 -15.61
CA PRO A 75 5.77 9.54 -15.19
C PRO A 75 4.35 10.08 -15.46
N PRO A 76 3.77 10.87 -14.54
CA PRO A 76 4.28 11.18 -13.21
C PRO A 76 4.14 9.99 -12.25
N ASP A 77 5.14 9.81 -11.37
CA ASP A 77 5.00 8.94 -10.20
C ASP A 77 3.75 9.42 -9.42
N PRO A 78 2.77 8.54 -9.08
CA PRO A 78 1.64 8.98 -8.30
C PRO A 78 2.17 9.53 -6.98
N GLY A 79 2.11 10.85 -6.77
CA GLY A 79 2.50 11.44 -5.50
C GLY A 79 1.54 11.08 -4.38
N ASN A 80 1.84 11.53 -3.16
CA ASN A 80 0.99 11.28 -1.99
C ASN A 80 -0.42 11.87 -2.16
N GLU A 81 -0.62 12.84 -3.06
CA GLU A 81 -1.93 13.39 -3.43
C GLU A 81 -2.88 12.37 -4.08
N TYR A 82 -2.37 11.21 -4.51
CA TYR A 82 -3.18 10.10 -5.01
C TYR A 82 -3.69 9.18 -3.89
N CYS A 83 -3.32 9.45 -2.63
CA CYS A 83 -3.82 8.78 -1.44
C CYS A 83 -4.73 9.71 -0.62
N ALA A 84 -5.77 9.14 -0.01
CA ALA A 84 -6.62 9.84 0.95
C ALA A 84 -7.10 8.88 2.04
N PHE A 85 -7.15 9.35 3.28
CA PHE A 85 -7.80 8.62 4.38
C PHE A 85 -9.32 8.83 4.26
N VAL A 86 -10.08 7.73 4.26
CA VAL A 86 -11.54 7.77 4.14
C VAL A 86 -12.20 7.03 5.30
N PRO A 87 -13.33 7.53 5.84
CA PRO A 87 -14.05 6.84 6.90
C PRO A 87 -14.56 5.46 6.48
N THR A 88 -14.42 4.49 7.37
CA THR A 88 -15.10 3.19 7.38
C THR A 88 -16.03 3.11 8.60
N SER A 89 -16.68 1.97 8.84
CA SER A 89 -17.51 1.85 10.05
C SER A 89 -16.72 1.65 11.34
N THR A 90 -15.46 1.24 11.24
CA THR A 90 -14.60 0.92 12.39
C THR A 90 -13.43 1.87 12.56
N GLY A 91 -13.25 2.82 11.64
CA GLY A 91 -12.07 3.68 11.62
C GLY A 91 -11.90 4.36 10.27
N LEU A 92 -10.69 4.33 9.76
CA LEU A 92 -10.28 4.88 8.49
C LEU A 92 -9.68 3.79 7.59
N ALA A 93 -9.64 4.08 6.29
CA ALA A 93 -8.95 3.27 5.30
C ALA A 93 -8.14 4.19 4.39
N ILE A 94 -7.05 3.67 3.82
CA ILE A 94 -6.36 4.37 2.74
C ILE A 94 -7.06 4.12 1.41
N GLN A 95 -7.47 5.18 0.73
CA GLN A 95 -7.94 5.16 -0.65
C GLN A 95 -6.80 5.57 -1.57
N MET A 96 -6.41 4.69 -2.48
CA MET A 96 -5.46 4.98 -3.56
C MET A 96 -6.19 5.17 -4.89
N THR A 97 -5.84 6.24 -5.61
CA THR A 97 -6.26 6.44 -7.00
C THR A 97 -5.26 5.77 -7.93
N ILE A 98 -5.76 4.89 -8.78
CA ILE A 98 -4.98 4.06 -9.71
C ILE A 98 -5.19 4.61 -11.12
N ASP A 99 -4.11 4.98 -11.78
CA ASP A 99 -4.10 5.35 -13.20
C ASP A 99 -2.77 4.88 -13.84
N VAL A 100 -2.74 3.62 -14.25
CA VAL A 100 -1.54 2.96 -14.78
C VAL A 100 -1.76 2.68 -16.27
N PRO A 101 -0.95 3.25 -17.17
CA PRO A 101 -1.06 3.00 -18.61
C PRO A 101 -0.52 1.61 -18.98
N GLN A 102 -0.71 1.23 -20.25
CA GLN A 102 -0.16 -0.03 -20.75
C GLN A 102 1.36 -0.10 -20.58
N GLY A 103 1.85 -1.17 -19.95
CA GLY A 103 3.28 -1.37 -19.68
C GLY A 103 3.84 -0.52 -18.52
N GLY A 104 3.02 0.29 -17.86
CA GLY A 104 3.37 0.99 -16.64
C GLY A 104 3.11 0.14 -15.39
N TRP A 105 3.61 0.61 -14.25
CA TRP A 105 3.23 0.11 -12.93
C TRP A 105 3.14 1.27 -11.94
N SER A 106 2.32 1.11 -10.90
CA SER A 106 2.33 1.96 -9.72
C SER A 106 2.03 1.16 -8.47
N GLY A 107 2.13 1.76 -7.29
CA GLY A 107 1.83 1.06 -6.07
C GLY A 107 2.02 1.86 -4.81
N TYR A 108 1.88 1.14 -3.71
CA TYR A 108 2.15 1.58 -2.36
C TYR A 108 3.28 0.72 -1.78
N TRP A 109 4.22 1.35 -1.08
CA TRP A 109 5.31 0.69 -0.39
C TRP A 109 5.28 1.06 1.08
N CYS A 110 5.71 0.12 1.90
CA CYS A 110 5.72 0.25 3.35
C CYS A 110 6.93 -0.50 3.91
N PHE A 111 7.76 0.17 4.71
CA PHE A 111 8.84 -0.50 5.43
C PHE A 111 8.33 -1.16 6.72
N LEU A 112 8.85 -2.31 7.11
CA LEU A 112 8.41 -3.00 8.35
C LEU A 112 9.27 -2.62 9.56
N LYS A 113 10.42 -1.99 9.32
CA LYS A 113 11.24 -1.42 10.39
C LYS A 113 11.87 -0.12 9.93
N SER A 114 11.83 0.87 10.80
CA SER A 114 12.67 2.04 10.68
C SER A 114 14.10 1.59 10.98
N GLY A 115 14.93 1.54 9.94
CA GLY A 115 16.35 1.80 10.17
C GLY A 115 16.51 3.19 10.80
N ASP A 116 17.73 3.61 11.10
CA ASP A 116 17.96 5.02 11.41
C ASP A 116 17.77 5.86 10.13
N ILE A 117 16.50 6.10 9.76
CA ILE A 117 16.04 6.83 8.57
C ILE A 117 16.62 8.26 8.59
N SER A 118 17.06 8.74 9.76
CA SER A 118 17.64 10.06 9.94
C SER A 118 18.97 10.27 9.17
N THR A 119 19.58 9.19 8.66
CA THR A 119 20.91 9.27 8.02
C THR A 119 20.93 8.95 6.52
N ASP A 120 20.07 8.06 6.00
CA ASP A 120 19.87 7.82 4.54
C ASP A 120 18.66 6.87 4.32
N PRO A 121 17.65 7.15 3.48
CA PRO A 121 16.60 6.17 3.15
C PRO A 121 17.16 4.86 2.55
N ILE A 122 18.34 4.91 1.93
CA ILE A 122 19.06 3.70 1.51
C ILE A 122 19.53 2.84 2.71
N LEU A 123 19.80 3.43 3.88
CA LEU A 123 20.13 2.69 5.11
C LEU A 123 18.94 1.92 5.70
N VAL A 124 17.69 2.28 5.35
CA VAL A 124 16.50 1.51 5.77
C VAL A 124 16.50 0.15 5.09
N SER A 125 16.86 0.14 3.80
CA SER A 125 17.08 -1.09 3.05
C SER A 125 18.24 -1.92 3.66
N ILE A 126 19.21 -1.24 4.30
CA ILE A 126 20.35 -1.66 5.15
C ILE A 126 20.02 -2.50 6.39
N GLY A 127 19.10 -1.97 7.20
CA GLY A 127 18.93 -2.29 8.63
C GLY A 127 18.48 -3.71 8.98
N SER A 128 18.05 -3.98 10.20
CA SER A 128 17.34 -5.25 10.50
C SER A 128 15.91 -5.18 9.95
N GLY A 129 15.43 -6.23 9.30
CA GLY A 129 14.01 -6.41 9.01
C GLY A 129 13.22 -6.83 10.24
N TYR A 130 11.97 -7.19 10.02
CA TYR A 130 11.04 -7.71 11.01
C TYR A 130 10.98 -9.25 10.90
N ASP A 131 10.99 -9.94 12.04
CA ASP A 131 10.86 -11.40 12.05
C ASP A 131 9.38 -11.79 11.95
N LEU A 132 8.99 -12.21 10.75
CA LEU A 132 7.66 -12.72 10.44
C LEU A 132 7.58 -14.25 10.48
N SER A 133 8.66 -14.96 10.85
CA SER A 133 8.69 -16.43 10.82
C SER A 133 7.77 -17.10 11.85
N GLY A 134 7.28 -16.33 12.83
CA GLY A 134 6.27 -16.77 13.79
C GLY A 134 4.82 -16.66 13.30
N TYR A 135 4.57 -15.94 12.20
CA TYR A 135 3.24 -15.76 11.63
C TYR A 135 3.01 -16.73 10.46
N THR A 136 1.76 -16.94 10.12
CA THR A 136 1.31 -17.87 9.07
C THR A 136 0.68 -17.16 7.88
N THR A 137 0.05 -16.02 8.10
CA THR A 137 -0.82 -15.37 7.13
C THR A 137 -0.65 -13.85 7.15
N LEU A 138 -0.60 -13.24 5.99
CA LEU A 138 -0.82 -11.80 5.80
C LEU A 138 -2.30 -11.57 5.47
N LYS A 139 -2.96 -10.68 6.19
CA LYS A 139 -4.33 -10.26 5.95
C LYS A 139 -4.39 -8.77 5.62
N MET A 140 -5.33 -8.42 4.75
CA MET A 140 -5.71 -7.03 4.49
C MET A 140 -7.16 -6.97 4.05
N ALA A 141 -7.87 -5.96 4.53
CA ALA A 141 -9.18 -5.60 4.05
C ALA A 141 -9.03 -4.80 2.75
N VAL A 142 -9.75 -5.19 1.70
CA VAL A 142 -9.68 -4.50 0.41
C VAL A 142 -11.06 -4.31 -0.21
N LYS A 143 -11.21 -3.20 -0.92
CA LYS A 143 -12.36 -2.88 -1.78
C LYS A 143 -11.86 -2.08 -2.96
N ALA A 144 -12.48 -2.20 -4.12
CA ALA A 144 -12.09 -1.46 -5.31
C ALA A 144 -13.30 -0.85 -6.03
N SER A 145 -13.09 0.21 -6.82
CA SER A 145 -14.20 0.89 -7.52
C SER A 145 -14.80 0.04 -8.65
N LYS A 146 -14.03 -0.95 -9.09
CA LYS A 146 -14.36 -2.07 -9.98
C LYS A 146 -13.38 -3.20 -9.65
N ALA A 147 -13.55 -4.39 -10.21
CA ALA A 147 -12.55 -5.44 -10.04
C ALA A 147 -11.16 -4.95 -10.46
N VAL A 148 -10.20 -4.98 -9.53
CA VAL A 148 -8.81 -4.54 -9.75
C VAL A 148 -7.88 -5.66 -9.30
N SER A 149 -7.03 -6.10 -10.22
CA SER A 149 -5.93 -7.02 -9.89
C SER A 149 -4.71 -6.24 -9.45
N PHE A 150 -4.03 -6.76 -8.45
CA PHE A 150 -2.79 -6.22 -7.90
C PHE A 150 -1.91 -7.35 -7.40
N LYS A 151 -0.66 -7.02 -7.12
CA LYS A 151 0.36 -7.92 -6.58
C LYS A 151 0.79 -7.41 -5.22
N VAL A 152 0.81 -8.30 -4.24
CA VAL A 152 1.46 -8.05 -2.95
C VAL A 152 2.87 -8.62 -3.03
N GLU A 153 3.85 -7.86 -2.56
CA GLU A 153 5.26 -8.24 -2.55
C GLU A 153 5.81 -8.21 -1.12
N LEU A 154 6.48 -9.29 -0.70
CA LEU A 154 7.32 -9.32 0.50
C LEU A 154 8.79 -9.35 0.12
N GLN A 155 9.60 -8.54 0.78
CA GLN A 155 11.01 -8.41 0.47
C GLN A 155 11.88 -8.50 1.71
N ASP A 156 12.90 -9.35 1.67
CA ASP A 156 13.90 -9.54 2.74
C ASP A 156 15.26 -8.90 2.41
N THR A 157 15.40 -8.35 1.21
CA THR A 157 16.63 -7.70 0.76
C THR A 157 16.49 -6.22 0.51
N LEU A 158 17.65 -5.65 0.21
CA LEU A 158 17.87 -4.34 -0.34
C LEU A 158 17.26 -4.25 -1.74
N GLN A 159 16.00 -3.84 -1.87
CA GLN A 159 15.49 -3.56 -3.21
C GLN A 159 16.09 -2.26 -3.71
N PHE A 160 17.00 -2.37 -4.66
CA PHE A 160 17.56 -1.23 -5.35
C PHE A 160 16.62 -0.85 -6.48
N SER A 161 15.97 0.31 -6.36
CA SER A 161 15.12 0.82 -7.43
C SER A 161 15.88 1.13 -8.72
N ASN A 162 17.22 1.22 -8.68
CA ASN A 162 18.10 1.38 -9.84
C ASN A 162 19.57 1.04 -9.50
N ALA A 163 20.42 1.02 -10.54
CA ALA A 163 21.85 0.74 -10.39
C ALA A 163 22.61 1.79 -9.59
N GLN A 164 22.18 3.05 -9.57
CA GLN A 164 22.79 4.10 -8.76
C GLN A 164 22.55 3.87 -7.26
N ASN A 165 21.35 3.43 -6.88
CA ASN A 165 21.01 3.10 -5.50
C ASN A 165 21.74 1.82 -5.05
N ALA A 166 21.85 0.81 -5.93
CA ALA A 166 22.70 -0.35 -5.68
C ALA A 166 24.16 0.06 -5.46
N ALA A 167 24.70 0.90 -6.35
CA ALA A 167 26.06 1.39 -6.24
C ALA A 167 26.29 2.19 -4.95
N ARG A 168 25.34 3.01 -4.50
CA ARG A 168 25.46 3.74 -3.22
C ARG A 168 25.61 2.83 -2.01
N VAL A 169 24.99 1.66 -2.02
CA VAL A 169 25.13 0.67 -0.93
C VAL A 169 26.45 -0.06 -0.99
N PHE A 170 26.90 -0.41 -2.19
CA PHE A 170 28.03 -1.32 -2.37
C PHE A 170 29.36 -0.60 -2.65
N LYS A 171 29.36 0.61 -3.21
CA LYS A 171 30.58 1.33 -3.52
C LYS A 171 31.27 1.85 -2.26
N ILE A 172 32.56 1.55 -2.23
CA ILE A 172 33.49 1.90 -1.15
C ILE A 172 34.17 3.27 -1.41
N SER A 173 34.02 3.88 -2.59
CA SER A 173 35.05 4.77 -3.14
C SER A 173 34.90 6.29 -2.99
N ASP A 174 33.81 6.83 -2.42
CA ASP A 174 33.76 8.27 -2.18
C ASP A 174 34.21 8.61 -0.76
N ASN A 175 35.39 9.22 -0.68
CA ASN A 175 36.07 9.72 0.53
C ASN A 175 35.25 10.70 1.40
N ASN A 176 33.98 10.94 1.09
CA ASN A 176 33.06 11.79 1.86
C ASN A 176 32.03 11.03 2.70
N PHE A 177 31.94 9.70 2.61
CA PHE A 177 31.09 8.92 3.50
C PHE A 177 31.88 8.37 4.69
N ARG A 178 31.88 9.11 5.81
CA ARG A 178 32.52 8.74 7.09
C ARG A 178 32.00 7.42 7.73
N ASN A 179 31.11 6.66 7.07
CA ASN A 179 30.41 5.48 7.59
C ASN A 179 30.71 4.14 6.87
N ASN A 180 31.78 4.06 6.07
CA ASN A 180 32.13 2.86 5.27
C ASN A 180 32.25 1.55 6.11
N THR A 181 32.75 1.64 7.36
CA THR A 181 32.86 0.49 8.26
C THR A 181 31.50 -0.04 8.71
N ALA A 182 30.53 0.84 9.00
CA ALA A 182 29.21 0.45 9.48
C ALA A 182 28.45 -0.40 8.45
N TYR A 183 28.54 -0.06 7.16
CA TYR A 183 27.91 -0.84 6.09
C TYR A 183 28.51 -2.24 5.95
N ARG A 184 29.85 -2.33 6.01
CA ARG A 184 30.56 -3.62 5.97
C ARG A 184 30.21 -4.49 7.16
N ASP A 185 30.14 -3.92 8.35
CA ASP A 185 29.79 -4.64 9.58
C ASP A 185 28.34 -5.11 9.55
N ILE A 186 27.41 -4.30 9.04
CA ILE A 186 26.01 -4.70 8.86
C ILE A 186 25.91 -5.85 7.85
N VAL A 187 26.53 -5.72 6.67
CA VAL A 187 26.49 -6.75 5.63
C VAL A 187 27.11 -8.06 6.15
N LEU A 188 28.25 -7.97 6.84
CA LEU A 188 28.93 -9.13 7.41
C LEU A 188 28.12 -9.78 8.54
N SER A 189 27.62 -8.98 9.49
CA SER A 189 26.80 -9.48 10.60
C SER A 189 25.52 -10.14 10.11
N LYS A 190 24.95 -9.65 9.01
CA LYS A 190 23.62 -10.05 8.55
C LYS A 190 23.64 -11.20 7.56
N TYR A 191 24.49 -11.09 6.55
CA TYR A 191 24.57 -12.08 5.47
C TYR A 191 25.70 -13.09 5.71
N GLY A 192 26.51 -12.92 6.76
CA GLY A 192 27.70 -13.75 7.02
C GLY A 192 28.75 -13.63 5.92
N LYS A 193 28.69 -12.55 5.11
CA LYS A 193 29.46 -12.37 3.89
C LYS A 193 30.06 -10.97 3.86
N SER A 194 31.25 -10.83 3.30
CA SER A 194 31.78 -9.51 3.00
C SER A 194 30.90 -8.82 1.93
N ILE A 195 31.00 -7.50 1.85
CA ILE A 195 30.24 -6.71 0.87
C ILE A 195 30.59 -7.11 -0.58
N GLU A 196 31.83 -7.53 -0.82
CA GLU A 196 32.30 -8.03 -2.10
C GLU A 196 31.68 -9.39 -2.44
N ASN A 197 31.60 -10.31 -1.46
CA ASN A 197 30.99 -11.62 -1.65
C ASN A 197 29.49 -11.52 -1.89
N LEU A 198 28.79 -10.68 -1.12
CA LEU A 198 27.37 -10.42 -1.31
C LEU A 198 27.09 -9.75 -2.66
N SER A 199 27.92 -8.78 -3.07
CA SER A 199 27.80 -8.14 -4.38
C SER A 199 27.98 -9.15 -5.53
N ARG A 200 28.95 -10.06 -5.43
CA ARG A 200 29.16 -11.12 -6.43
C ARG A 200 28.01 -12.12 -6.48
N GLU A 201 27.42 -12.43 -5.34
CA GLU A 201 26.28 -13.35 -5.27
C GLU A 201 25.03 -12.74 -5.89
N LEU A 202 24.69 -11.50 -5.51
CA LEU A 202 23.50 -10.83 -6.02
C LEU A 202 23.68 -10.45 -7.50
N PHE A 203 24.81 -9.85 -7.86
CA PHE A 203 24.97 -9.18 -9.15
C PHE A 203 25.97 -9.86 -10.10
N GLY A 204 26.69 -10.91 -9.66
CA GLY A 204 27.75 -11.52 -10.45
C GLY A 204 28.97 -10.60 -10.67
N ARG A 205 29.08 -9.48 -9.94
CA ARG A 205 30.06 -8.42 -10.16
C ARG A 205 30.71 -7.96 -8.87
N ALA A 206 31.83 -7.26 -8.99
CA ALA A 206 32.43 -6.57 -7.86
C ALA A 206 31.66 -5.27 -7.56
N PRO A 207 31.67 -4.78 -6.30
CA PRO A 207 30.94 -3.58 -5.90
C PRO A 207 31.21 -2.34 -6.77
N GLU A 208 32.45 -2.14 -7.19
CA GLU A 208 32.89 -1.02 -8.03
C GLU A 208 32.29 -1.04 -9.45
N ASP A 209 31.82 -2.20 -9.92
CA ASP A 209 31.28 -2.40 -11.26
C ASP A 209 29.74 -2.28 -11.33
N ILE A 210 29.06 -2.08 -10.19
CA ILE A 210 27.59 -2.04 -10.13
C ILE A 210 26.99 -0.90 -10.96
N GLU A 211 27.64 0.27 -11.03
CA GLU A 211 27.15 1.39 -11.87
C GLU A 211 27.14 1.07 -13.37
N ARG A 212 27.85 0.02 -13.79
CA ARG A 212 27.84 -0.45 -15.19
C ARG A 212 26.64 -1.37 -15.47
N MET A 213 25.86 -1.72 -14.46
CA MET A 213 24.64 -2.50 -14.62
C MET A 213 23.51 -1.62 -15.12
N THR A 214 22.63 -2.21 -15.91
CA THR A 214 21.34 -1.57 -16.21
C THR A 214 20.40 -1.73 -15.01
N ASN A 215 19.38 -0.89 -14.92
CA ASN A 215 18.34 -1.04 -13.89
C ASN A 215 17.64 -2.41 -14.00
N ALA A 216 17.51 -2.95 -15.21
CA ALA A 216 16.93 -4.27 -15.44
C ALA A 216 17.81 -5.40 -14.87
N ASP A 217 19.14 -5.29 -15.00
CA ASP A 217 20.07 -6.27 -14.41
C ASP A 217 19.96 -6.27 -12.88
N VAL A 218 19.87 -5.07 -12.28
CA VAL A 218 19.74 -4.91 -10.82
C VAL A 218 18.40 -5.45 -10.31
N HIS A 219 17.31 -5.19 -11.03
CA HIS A 219 16.00 -5.73 -10.70
C HIS A 219 16.02 -7.27 -10.70
N THR A 220 16.57 -7.86 -11.78
CA THR A 220 16.66 -9.33 -11.95
C THR A 220 17.49 -9.97 -10.83
N ALA A 221 18.60 -9.35 -10.44
CA ALA A 221 19.48 -9.82 -9.37
C ALA A 221 18.78 -9.94 -8.01
N THR A 222 17.79 -9.09 -7.74
CA THR A 222 17.04 -9.06 -6.47
C THR A 222 15.72 -9.83 -6.50
N ASP A 223 15.35 -10.42 -7.64
CA ASP A 223 14.02 -10.99 -7.84
C ASP A 223 13.75 -12.23 -6.97
N SER A 224 14.78 -13.05 -6.73
CA SER A 224 14.71 -14.25 -5.88
C SER A 224 14.45 -13.96 -4.39
N HIS A 225 14.52 -12.69 -4.01
CA HIS A 225 14.28 -12.15 -2.68
C HIS A 225 12.97 -11.37 -2.58
N ASN A 226 12.15 -11.46 -3.62
CA ASN A 226 10.85 -10.80 -3.70
C ASN A 226 9.76 -11.85 -3.87
N GLY A 227 9.12 -12.22 -2.76
CA GLY A 227 7.95 -13.08 -2.80
C GLY A 227 6.77 -12.30 -3.37
N LYS A 228 6.16 -12.78 -4.45
CA LYS A 228 5.09 -12.07 -5.16
C LYS A 228 3.81 -12.89 -5.18
N VAL A 229 2.69 -12.30 -4.76
CA VAL A 229 1.40 -12.96 -4.75
C VAL A 229 0.34 -12.07 -5.37
N HIS A 230 -0.37 -12.58 -6.38
CA HIS A 230 -1.41 -11.83 -7.09
C HIS A 230 -2.77 -12.01 -6.42
N ARG A 231 -3.53 -10.92 -6.33
CA ARG A 231 -4.90 -10.87 -5.80
C ARG A 231 -5.78 -9.96 -6.65
N THR A 232 -7.08 -10.08 -6.46
CA THR A 232 -8.09 -9.22 -7.09
C THR A 232 -9.02 -8.73 -6.01
N ALA A 233 -9.16 -7.42 -5.89
CA ALA A 233 -10.16 -6.79 -5.03
C ALA A 233 -11.46 -6.59 -5.81
N LYS A 234 -12.59 -6.92 -5.19
CA LYS A 234 -13.95 -6.71 -5.73
C LYS A 234 -14.52 -5.34 -5.33
N THR A 235 -15.77 -5.09 -5.72
CA THR A 235 -16.49 -3.84 -5.40
C THR A 235 -17.04 -3.78 -3.98
N GLU A 236 -17.06 -4.91 -3.28
CA GLU A 236 -17.44 -5.01 -1.88
C GLU A 236 -16.19 -5.22 -1.04
N TRP A 237 -16.21 -4.82 0.24
CA TRP A 237 -15.12 -5.15 1.16
C TRP A 237 -14.97 -6.66 1.30
N GLU A 238 -13.74 -7.11 1.20
CA GLU A 238 -13.36 -8.48 1.51
C GLU A 238 -12.04 -8.48 2.28
N VAL A 239 -11.87 -9.46 3.18
CA VAL A 239 -10.56 -9.76 3.76
C VAL A 239 -9.85 -10.71 2.82
N ILE A 240 -8.73 -10.27 2.25
CA ILE A 240 -7.83 -11.17 1.54
C ILE A 240 -6.86 -11.79 2.54
N GLU A 241 -6.78 -13.12 2.52
CA GLU A 241 -5.83 -13.88 3.32
C GLU A 241 -4.75 -14.46 2.41
N ILE A 242 -3.49 -14.21 2.73
CA ILE A 242 -2.33 -14.66 1.98
C ILE A 242 -1.44 -15.49 2.91
N PRO A 243 -1.49 -16.83 2.82
CA PRO A 243 -0.56 -17.69 3.52
C PRO A 243 0.89 -17.31 3.19
N LEU A 244 1.73 -17.08 4.20
CA LEU A 244 3.11 -16.61 4.00
C LEU A 244 3.95 -17.60 3.19
N VAL A 245 3.59 -18.89 3.23
CA VAL A 245 4.19 -19.93 2.40
C VAL A 245 4.07 -19.65 0.90
N GLN A 246 3.04 -18.91 0.44
CA GLN A 246 2.91 -18.55 -0.97
C GLN A 246 4.03 -17.60 -1.42
N PHE A 247 4.49 -16.69 -0.55
CA PHE A 247 5.61 -15.81 -0.86
C PHE A 247 6.92 -16.59 -0.98
N VAL A 248 7.19 -17.48 -0.02
CA VAL A 248 8.41 -18.31 0.00
C VAL A 248 8.46 -19.29 -1.17
N GLN A 249 7.32 -19.84 -1.60
CA GLN A 249 7.25 -20.71 -2.78
C GLN A 249 7.59 -19.98 -4.10
N GLN A 250 7.34 -18.67 -4.17
CA GLN A 250 7.65 -17.85 -5.34
C GLN A 250 9.10 -17.36 -5.32
N ALA A 251 9.65 -17.11 -4.14
CA ALA A 251 10.99 -16.57 -3.93
C ALA A 251 11.85 -17.55 -3.14
N GLY A 252 12.66 -18.34 -3.85
CA GLY A 252 13.46 -19.43 -3.27
C GLY A 252 14.46 -19.01 -2.19
N SER A 253 14.77 -17.71 -2.08
CA SER A 253 15.69 -17.16 -1.08
C SER A 253 15.02 -16.21 -0.07
N LEU A 254 13.68 -16.06 -0.09
CA LEU A 254 12.99 -15.15 0.83
C LEU A 254 13.07 -15.64 2.29
N ASN A 255 13.69 -14.82 3.12
CA ASN A 255 13.85 -15.04 4.55
C ASN A 255 12.79 -14.30 5.38
N LEU A 256 11.77 -15.03 5.84
CA LEU A 256 10.72 -14.47 6.69
C LEU A 256 11.23 -13.91 8.02
N LYS A 257 12.44 -14.25 8.47
CA LYS A 257 13.02 -13.70 9.72
C LYS A 257 13.47 -12.25 9.60
N ASP A 258 13.38 -11.69 8.40
CA ASP A 258 14.02 -10.43 8.08
C ASP A 258 13.27 -9.66 6.98
N ILE A 259 11.93 -9.66 7.03
CA ILE A 259 11.14 -8.93 6.03
C ILE A 259 11.26 -7.43 6.30
N ARG A 260 11.56 -6.69 5.24
CA ARG A 260 11.91 -5.27 5.29
C ARG A 260 10.83 -4.38 4.72
N GLN A 261 10.16 -4.86 3.68
CA GLN A 261 9.24 -4.07 2.89
C GLN A 261 8.07 -4.93 2.43
N ILE A 262 6.90 -4.31 2.43
CA ILE A 262 5.71 -4.76 1.72
C ILE A 262 5.45 -3.78 0.59
N ASN A 263 5.14 -4.31 -0.60
CA ASN A 263 4.56 -3.51 -1.67
C ASN A 263 3.20 -4.03 -2.08
N ILE A 264 2.37 -3.10 -2.54
CA ILE A 264 1.10 -3.36 -3.21
C ILE A 264 1.20 -2.71 -4.58
N VAL A 265 1.29 -3.52 -5.62
CA VAL A 265 1.70 -3.11 -6.98
C VAL A 265 0.56 -3.36 -7.96
N PHE A 266 0.30 -2.36 -8.79
CA PHE A 266 -0.62 -2.38 -9.91
C PHE A 266 0.19 -2.41 -11.21
N GLU A 267 -0.09 -3.37 -12.07
CA GLU A 267 0.56 -3.49 -13.39
C GLU A 267 -0.49 -3.19 -14.47
N GLY A 268 -0.16 -2.27 -15.37
CA GLY A 268 -1.12 -1.68 -16.29
C GLY A 268 -1.38 -2.47 -17.58
N PRO A 269 -2.47 -2.15 -18.29
CA PRO A 269 -3.32 -0.98 -18.06
C PRO A 269 -4.41 -1.20 -16.99
N VAL A 270 -4.51 -0.30 -16.02
CA VAL A 270 -5.57 -0.29 -15.00
C VAL A 270 -5.88 1.13 -14.52
N GLN A 271 -7.17 1.42 -14.32
CA GLN A 271 -7.65 2.70 -13.78
C GLN A 271 -8.71 2.45 -12.72
N GLY A 272 -8.75 3.17 -11.62
CA GLY A 272 -9.80 3.02 -10.62
C GLY A 272 -9.38 3.54 -9.25
N LYS A 273 -10.06 3.05 -8.22
CA LYS A 273 -9.67 3.27 -6.83
C LYS A 273 -9.55 1.93 -6.12
N LEU A 274 -8.58 1.82 -5.21
CA LEU A 274 -8.48 0.73 -4.25
C LEU A 274 -8.52 1.34 -2.85
N TRP A 275 -9.35 0.77 -2.00
CA TRP A 275 -9.36 1.01 -0.57
C TRP A 275 -8.67 -0.16 0.11
N ILE A 276 -7.76 0.15 1.02
CA ILE A 276 -7.09 -0.83 1.87
C ILE A 276 -7.28 -0.41 3.31
N ASP A 277 -7.56 -1.39 4.13
CA ASP A 277 -7.62 -1.25 5.57
C ASP A 277 -6.93 -2.48 6.19
N TRP A 278 -6.45 -2.33 7.42
CA TRP A 278 -5.99 -3.41 8.28
C TRP A 278 -4.95 -4.37 7.65
N ILE A 279 -3.74 -3.88 7.41
CA ILE A 279 -2.62 -4.75 7.02
C ILE A 279 -2.07 -5.43 8.26
N ALA A 280 -2.21 -6.76 8.38
CA ALA A 280 -1.80 -7.49 9.57
C ALA A 280 -1.21 -8.88 9.30
N PHE A 281 -0.35 -9.34 10.21
CA PHE A 281 0.19 -10.71 10.21
C PHE A 281 -0.39 -11.53 11.38
N GLU A 282 -0.80 -12.76 11.07
CA GLU A 282 -1.37 -13.75 12.01
C GLU A 282 -0.65 -15.10 11.95
#